data_AF-A0A3B8ZB42-F1
#
_entry.id   AF-A0A3B8ZB42-F1
#
_cell.length_a   1.000
_cell.length_b   1.000
_cell.length_c   1.000
_cell.angle_alpha   90.00
_cell.angle_beta   90.00
_cell.angle_gamma   90.00
#
_symmetry.space_group_name_H-M   'P 1'
#
loop_
_entity.id
_entity.type
_entity.pdbx_description
1 polymer ?
#
loop_
_entity_poly.entity_id
_entity_poly.type
_entity_poly.pdbx_seq_one_letter_code
_entity_poly.pdbx_strand_id
1 'polypeptide(L)'
;MPTESRKLADITDGLFGTLMIVEVANGQTVHWMCPQDIEEPLNVKFSPASPEPHAGGRQTARVDGSVSFLSSQVDSQSLTALETIAGNEHIAQE
;
A
#
# COMPACT_ATOMS: atom_id res chain seq x y z
N MET A 1 2.12 -15.06 5.54
CA MET A 1 2.55 -13.66 5.73
C MET A 1 3.92 -13.64 6.38
N PRO A 2 4.75 -12.60 6.14
CA PRO A 2 6.06 -12.51 6.77
C PRO A 2 5.88 -12.48 8.30
N THR A 3 6.56 -13.37 9.01
CA THR A 3 6.42 -13.52 10.48
C THR A 3 7.53 -12.81 11.25
N GLU A 4 8.40 -12.11 10.56
CA GLU A 4 9.60 -11.49 11.10
C GLU A 4 9.75 -10.07 10.54
N SER A 5 10.24 -9.17 11.37
CA SER A 5 10.55 -7.81 10.95
C SER A 5 11.66 -7.79 9.89
N ARG A 6 11.66 -6.72 9.10
CA ARG A 6 12.70 -6.43 8.10
C ARG A 6 13.44 -5.17 8.50
N LYS A 7 14.72 -5.08 8.12
CA LYS A 7 15.47 -3.84 8.24
C LYS A 7 15.08 -2.94 7.07
N LEU A 8 15.14 -1.62 7.28
CA LEU A 8 14.99 -0.67 6.17
C LEU A 8 15.99 -0.92 5.04
N ALA A 9 17.19 -1.41 5.37
CA ALA A 9 18.22 -1.78 4.40
C ALA A 9 17.85 -3.00 3.54
N ASP A 10 16.82 -3.77 3.92
CA ASP A 10 16.34 -4.92 3.15
C ASP A 10 15.37 -4.50 2.03
N ILE A 11 14.99 -3.20 1.97
CA ILE A 11 14.12 -2.65 0.93
C ILE A 11 14.98 -2.30 -0.28
N THR A 12 14.90 -3.10 -1.33
CA THR A 12 15.70 -2.94 -2.56
C THR A 12 14.95 -2.28 -3.70
N ASP A 13 13.61 -2.29 -3.68
CA ASP A 13 12.78 -1.68 -4.73
C ASP A 13 12.67 -0.15 -4.59
N GLY A 14 13.28 0.41 -3.53
CA GLY A 14 13.36 1.84 -3.26
C GLY A 14 12.26 2.32 -2.31
N LEU A 15 12.64 3.21 -1.38
CA LEU A 15 11.76 3.65 -0.28
C LEU A 15 10.53 4.43 -0.75
N PHE A 16 10.62 5.12 -1.89
CA PHE A 16 9.48 5.79 -2.53
C PHE A 16 8.51 4.79 -3.17
N GLY A 17 9.03 3.70 -3.75
CA GLY A 17 8.26 2.67 -4.43
C GLY A 17 7.51 1.74 -3.48
N THR A 18 7.89 1.68 -2.20
CA THR A 18 7.28 0.78 -1.21
C THR A 18 6.24 1.49 -0.34
N LEU A 19 5.05 0.90 -0.22
CA LEU A 19 3.98 1.37 0.67
C LEU A 19 4.29 1.07 2.14
N MET A 20 3.91 1.99 3.03
CA MET A 20 4.04 1.84 4.47
C MET A 20 2.68 1.94 5.18
N ILE A 21 1.84 2.90 4.78
CA ILE A 21 0.53 3.13 5.37
C ILE A 21 -0.47 3.34 4.25
N VAL A 22 -1.65 2.74 4.37
CA VAL A 22 -2.78 2.97 3.48
C VAL A 22 -3.97 3.50 4.25
N GLU A 23 -4.66 4.46 3.66
CA GLU A 23 -5.96 4.87 4.14
C GLU A 23 -7.01 3.81 3.81
N VAL A 24 -7.94 3.61 4.76
CA VAL A 24 -9.05 2.67 4.65
C VAL A 24 -10.38 3.42 4.79
N ALA A 25 -11.44 2.88 4.18
CA ALA A 25 -12.78 3.43 4.33
C ALA A 25 -13.24 3.43 5.79
N ASN A 26 -14.18 4.32 6.13
CA ASN A 26 -14.64 4.53 7.52
C ASN A 26 -15.11 3.24 8.22
N GLY A 27 -15.72 2.29 7.50
CA GLY A 27 -16.16 1.01 8.07
C GLY A 27 -15.03 0.04 8.43
N GLN A 28 -13.80 0.33 8.01
CA GLN A 28 -12.60 -0.48 8.22
C GLN A 28 -11.55 0.25 9.07
N THR A 29 -11.90 1.40 9.66
CA THR A 29 -10.95 2.19 10.45
C THR A 29 -10.53 1.46 11.71
N VAL A 30 -9.24 1.56 12.03
CA VAL A 30 -8.68 1.11 13.31
C VAL A 30 -8.38 2.32 14.19
N HIS A 31 -8.16 2.09 15.48
CA HIS A 31 -7.73 3.15 16.38
C HIS A 31 -6.35 3.66 15.93
N TRP A 32 -6.17 4.97 15.77
CA TRP A 32 -4.96 5.56 15.18
C TRP A 32 -3.66 5.17 15.91
N MET A 33 -3.71 4.98 17.23
CA MET A 33 -2.55 4.52 18.01
C MET A 33 -2.38 2.99 18.05
N CYS A 34 -3.10 2.26 17.19
CA CYS A 34 -3.05 0.82 17.05
C CYS A 34 -3.27 0.45 15.57
N PRO A 35 -2.32 0.82 14.69
CA PRO A 35 -2.39 0.42 13.29
C PRO A 35 -2.39 -1.12 13.20
N GLN A 36 -3.13 -1.65 12.23
CA GLN A 36 -3.19 -3.08 11.96
C GLN A 36 -2.57 -3.35 10.60
N ASP A 37 -1.82 -4.45 10.51
CA ASP A 37 -1.28 -4.92 9.25
C ASP A 37 -2.43 -5.38 8.34
N ILE A 38 -2.25 -5.22 7.03
CA ILE A 38 -3.20 -5.72 6.04
C ILE A 38 -2.96 -7.23 5.90
N GLU A 39 -4.02 -8.02 6.05
CA GLU A 39 -3.90 -9.48 5.97
C GLU A 39 -4.03 -10.03 4.54
N GLU A 40 -4.84 -9.38 3.72
CA GLU A 40 -5.01 -9.71 2.32
C GLU A 40 -4.10 -8.87 1.39
N PRO A 41 -3.64 -9.43 0.25
CA PRO A 41 -2.91 -8.67 -0.76
C PRO A 41 -3.66 -7.41 -1.23
N LEU A 42 -2.94 -6.34 -1.57
CA LEU A 42 -3.54 -5.05 -1.92
C LEU A 42 -4.49 -5.13 -3.11
N ASN A 43 -4.20 -5.97 -4.10
CA ASN A 43 -5.08 -6.18 -5.26
C ASN A 43 -6.43 -6.83 -4.88
N VAL A 44 -6.47 -7.57 -3.76
CA VAL A 44 -7.72 -8.09 -3.18
C VAL A 44 -8.38 -7.01 -2.31
N LYS A 45 -7.60 -6.36 -1.44
CA LYS A 45 -8.10 -5.29 -0.56
C LYS A 45 -8.77 -4.17 -1.33
N PHE A 46 -8.18 -3.78 -2.46
CA PHE A 46 -8.57 -2.61 -3.26
C PHE A 46 -9.38 -2.99 -4.50
N SER A 47 -10.06 -4.14 -4.47
CA SER A 47 -10.96 -4.55 -5.54
C SER A 47 -12.05 -3.48 -5.82
N PRO A 48 -12.64 -3.44 -7.02
CA PRO A 48 -13.74 -2.51 -7.33
C PRO A 48 -15.00 -2.66 -6.44
N ALA A 49 -15.13 -3.78 -5.73
CA ALA A 49 -16.22 -4.02 -4.78
C ALA A 49 -15.92 -3.45 -3.37
N SER A 50 -14.67 -3.09 -3.10
CA SER A 50 -14.25 -2.55 -1.82
C SER A 50 -14.63 -1.07 -1.69
N PRO A 51 -15.09 -0.61 -0.52
CA PRO A 51 -15.40 0.78 -0.31
C PRO A 51 -14.13 1.65 -0.39
N GLU A 52 -14.25 2.80 -1.07
CA GLU A 52 -13.18 3.81 -1.14
C GLU A 52 -13.36 4.87 -0.04
N PRO A 53 -12.26 5.34 0.59
CA PRO A 53 -12.33 6.45 1.55
C PRO A 53 -12.63 7.80 0.87
N HIS A 54 -12.22 7.95 -0.40
CA HIS A 54 -12.37 9.17 -1.18
C HIS A 54 -12.85 8.84 -2.60
N ALA A 55 -13.35 9.85 -3.32
CA ALA A 55 -13.73 9.66 -4.71
C ALA A 55 -12.49 9.37 -5.58
N GLY A 56 -12.43 8.19 -6.17
CA GLY A 56 -11.42 7.82 -7.16
C GLY A 56 -10.12 7.28 -6.57
N GLY A 57 -10.06 6.97 -5.27
CA GLY A 57 -8.83 6.45 -4.65
C GLY A 57 -8.72 6.68 -3.15
N ARG A 58 -7.48 6.68 -2.66
CA ARG A 58 -7.12 6.74 -1.24
C ARG A 58 -5.76 7.40 -1.03
N GLN A 59 -5.52 7.96 0.14
CA GLN A 59 -4.20 8.44 0.50
C GLN A 59 -3.29 7.30 0.96
N THR A 60 -2.03 7.39 0.58
CA THR A 60 -1.00 6.43 0.99
C THR A 60 0.27 7.14 1.43
N ALA A 61 0.96 6.57 2.41
CA ALA A 61 2.30 7.00 2.80
C ALA A 61 3.31 5.94 2.39
N ARG A 62 4.41 6.39 1.78
CA ARG A 62 5.54 5.56 1.36
C ARG A 62 6.58 5.46 2.49
N VAL A 63 7.51 4.53 2.36
CA VAL A 63 8.56 4.32 3.39
C VAL A 63 9.50 5.53 3.50
N ASP A 64 9.67 6.31 2.43
CA ASP A 64 10.44 7.56 2.47
C ASP A 64 9.70 8.72 3.18
N GLY A 65 8.47 8.51 3.65
CA GLY A 65 7.65 9.50 4.33
C GLY A 65 6.87 10.43 3.40
N SER A 66 6.99 10.27 2.08
CA SER A 66 6.14 10.97 1.12
C SER A 66 4.71 10.45 1.16
N VAL A 67 3.76 11.31 0.81
CA VAL A 67 2.35 10.98 0.71
C VAL A 67 1.91 11.15 -0.74
N SER A 68 1.21 10.15 -1.27
CA SER A 68 0.66 10.14 -2.64
C SER A 68 -0.77 9.63 -2.65
N PHE A 69 -1.57 10.15 -3.58
CA PHE A 69 -2.94 9.70 -3.81
C PHE A 69 -2.93 8.50 -4.76
N LEU A 70 -3.27 7.34 -4.26
CA LEU A 70 -3.35 6.11 -5.05
C LEU A 70 -4.72 6.03 -5.72
N SER A 71 -4.73 6.14 -7.05
CA SER A 71 -5.94 6.02 -7.87
C SER A 71 -6.59 4.64 -7.72
N SER A 72 -7.92 4.58 -7.75
CA SER A 72 -8.64 3.30 -7.80
C SER A 72 -8.58 2.59 -9.15
N GLN A 73 -8.00 3.24 -10.17
CA GLN A 73 -7.75 2.64 -11.48
C GLN A 73 -6.34 2.07 -11.61
N VAL A 74 -5.54 2.08 -10.53
CA VAL A 74 -4.22 1.45 -10.51
C VAL A 74 -4.34 -0.05 -10.85
N ASP A 75 -3.45 -0.53 -11.70
CA ASP A 75 -3.47 -1.92 -12.12
C ASP A 75 -2.92 -2.85 -11.02
N SER A 76 -3.30 -4.13 -11.07
CA SER A 76 -2.92 -5.13 -10.07
C SER A 76 -1.41 -5.39 -10.00
N GLN A 77 -0.67 -5.19 -11.09
CA GLN A 77 0.78 -5.38 -11.10
C GLN A 77 1.45 -4.24 -10.34
N SER A 78 1.03 -3.00 -10.58
CA SER A 78 1.48 -1.83 -9.81
C SER A 78 1.14 -1.98 -8.32
N LEU A 79 -0.05 -2.46 -7.96
CA LEU A 79 -0.39 -2.72 -6.55
C LEU A 79 0.53 -3.75 -5.90
N THR A 80 0.85 -4.83 -6.60
CA THR A 80 1.78 -5.86 -6.10
C THR A 80 3.17 -5.27 -5.89
N ALA A 81 3.68 -4.52 -6.87
CA ALA A 81 5.00 -3.88 -6.80
C ALA A 81 5.10 -2.88 -5.64
N LEU A 82 4.00 -2.20 -5.31
CA LEU A 82 3.95 -1.26 -4.18
C LEU A 82 3.95 -1.97 -2.81
N GLU A 83 3.47 -3.22 -2.73
CA GLU A 83 3.39 -4.02 -1.51
C GLU A 83 4.69 -4.78 -1.20
N THR A 84 5.51 -5.06 -2.22
CA THR A 84 6.77 -5.79 -2.10
C THR A 84 7.95 -4.86 -1.76
N ILE A 85 8.90 -5.37 -0.98
CA ILE A 85 10.14 -4.63 -0.64
C ILE A 85 11.30 -4.95 -1.59
N ALA A 86 11.21 -6.06 -2.33
CA ALA A 86 12.29 -6.64 -3.12
C ALA A 86 11.77 -7.56 -4.26
N GLY A 87 10.64 -7.22 -4.87
CA GLY A 87 10.08 -7.93 -6.02
C GLY A 87 10.72 -7.54 -7.36
N ASN A 88 11.47 -6.42 -7.41
CA ASN A 88 12.17 -5.92 -8.60
C ASN A 88 11.24 -5.65 -9.80
N GLU A 89 9.96 -5.35 -9.53
CA GLU A 89 9.01 -4.93 -10.54
C GLU A 89 9.20 -3.45 -10.89
N HIS A 90 9.02 -3.10 -12.16
CA HIS A 90 9.07 -1.71 -12.61
C HIS A 90 7.70 -1.07 -12.44
N ILE A 91 7.58 -0.10 -11.52
CA ILE A 91 6.35 0.68 -11.36
C ILE A 91 6.30 1.71 -12.50
N ALA A 92 5.32 1.60 -13.38
CA ALA A 92 5.01 2.68 -14.32
C ALA A 92 4.54 3.88 -13.50
N GLN A 93 5.18 5.04 -13.67
CA GLN A 93 4.83 6.24 -12.92
C GLN A 93 3.35 6.60 -13.14
N GLU A 94 2.70 7.01 -12.04
CA GLU A 94 1.29 7.44 -11.94
C GLU A 94 0.89 8.48 -12.99
#